data_AF-A0A265Q989-F1
#
_entry.id   AF-A0A265Q989-F1
#
_cell.length_a   1.000
_cell.length_b   1.000
_cell.length_c   1.000
_cell.angle_alpha   90.00
_cell.angle_beta   90.00
_cell.angle_gamma   90.00
#
_symmetry.space_group_name_H-M   'P 1'
#
loop_
_entity.id
_entity.type
_entity.pdbx_description
1 polymer ?
#
loop_
_entity_poly.entity_id
_entity_poly.type
_entity_poly.pdbx_seq_one_letter_code
_entity_poly.pdbx_strand_id
1 'polypeptide(L)'
;MKRLIAKRRLGLKCEFCNRTIFKGEVYYKHRTVFTEENRVYGYTSYICPKCKYKREQWHLRFLIFKHNKCTHPKEFIDTKYTNERCPSPDYDYCRLCGTAF
;
A
#
# COMPACT_ATOMS: atom_id res chain seq x y z
N MET A 1 -4.84 -3.40 -9.39
CA MET A 1 -5.18 -2.55 -10.56
C MET A 1 -5.01 -3.35 -11.85
N LYS A 2 -5.87 -3.20 -12.86
CA LYS A 2 -5.77 -3.95 -14.13
C LYS A 2 -4.90 -3.17 -15.13
N ARG A 3 -3.89 -3.82 -15.72
CA ARG A 3 -3.07 -3.27 -16.82
C ARG A 3 -3.86 -3.33 -18.13
N LEU A 4 -3.90 -2.23 -18.87
CA LEU A 4 -4.60 -2.09 -20.14
C LEU A 4 -3.74 -1.31 -21.13
N ILE A 5 -4.04 -1.46 -22.43
CA ILE A 5 -3.44 -0.69 -23.52
C ILE A 5 -4.56 0.12 -24.18
N ALA A 6 -4.35 1.41 -24.39
CA ALA A 6 -5.33 2.29 -24.99
C ALA A 6 -5.51 1.96 -26.49
N LYS A 7 -6.62 1.30 -26.84
CA LYS A 7 -6.92 0.94 -28.25
C LYS A 7 -7.28 2.15 -29.12
N ARG A 8 -7.77 3.24 -28.50
CA ARG A 8 -8.17 4.50 -29.15
C ARG A 8 -7.75 5.68 -28.29
N ARG A 9 -7.86 6.91 -28.82
CA ARG A 9 -7.68 8.13 -28.02
C ARG A 9 -8.83 8.20 -27.01
N LEU A 10 -8.54 7.90 -25.74
CA LEU A 10 -9.55 7.75 -24.71
C LEU A 10 -9.87 9.08 -23.97
N GLY A 11 -9.09 10.15 -24.19
CA GLY A 11 -9.26 11.43 -23.49
C GLY A 11 -9.05 11.35 -21.97
N LEU A 12 -8.65 10.17 -21.47
CA LEU A 12 -8.46 9.89 -20.06
C LEU A 12 -7.16 10.53 -19.57
N LYS A 13 -7.21 11.06 -18.36
CA LYS A 13 -6.05 11.64 -17.68
C LYS A 13 -5.64 10.77 -16.51
N CYS A 14 -4.34 10.71 -16.27
CA CYS A 14 -3.81 10.13 -15.05
C CYS A 14 -4.31 10.93 -13.84
N GLU A 15 -4.91 10.27 -12.86
CA GLU A 15 -5.42 10.90 -11.63
C GLU A 15 -4.33 11.64 -10.83
N PHE A 16 -3.06 11.26 -10.96
CA PHE A 16 -1.96 11.82 -10.15
C PHE A 16 -1.18 12.94 -10.83
N CYS A 17 -1.02 12.88 -12.15
CA CYS A 17 -0.18 13.83 -12.87
C CYS A 17 -0.92 14.55 -14.00
N ASN A 18 -2.22 14.31 -14.15
CA ASN A 18 -3.08 14.86 -15.19
C ASN A 18 -2.60 14.65 -16.64
N ARG A 19 -1.57 13.83 -16.86
CA ARG A 19 -1.11 13.44 -18.18
C ARG A 19 -2.21 12.68 -18.91
N THR A 20 -2.51 13.12 -20.12
CA THR A 20 -3.41 12.43 -21.04
C THR A 20 -2.81 11.10 -21.50
N ILE A 21 -3.63 10.05 -21.53
CA ILE A 21 -3.28 8.72 -22.04
C ILE A 21 -3.62 8.66 -23.53
N PHE A 22 -2.60 8.47 -24.37
CA PHE A 22 -2.73 8.38 -25.82
C PHE A 22 -2.95 6.94 -26.30
N LYS A 23 -3.38 6.80 -27.57
CA LYS A 23 -3.53 5.48 -28.21
C LYS A 23 -2.18 4.76 -28.20
N GLY A 24 -2.20 3.46 -27.90
CA GLY A 24 -1.01 2.61 -27.79
C GLY A 24 -0.33 2.67 -26.42
N GLU A 25 -0.65 3.65 -25.57
CA GLU A 25 -0.03 3.74 -24.24
C GLU A 25 -0.63 2.73 -23.26
N VAL A 26 0.24 2.23 -22.38
CA VAL A 26 -0.15 1.41 -21.24
C VAL A 26 -0.75 2.31 -20.16
N TYR A 27 -1.86 1.88 -19.57
CA TYR A 27 -2.43 2.51 -18.40
C TYR A 27 -3.00 1.46 -17.45
N TYR A 28 -3.27 1.89 -16.23
CA TYR A 28 -3.86 1.05 -15.20
C TYR A 28 -5.24 1.58 -14.84
N LYS A 29 -6.22 0.69 -14.77
CA LYS A 29 -7.59 1.00 -14.37
C LYS A 29 -7.88 0.34 -13.04
N HIS A 30 -8.51 1.08 -12.13
CA HIS A 30 -9.04 0.55 -10.89
C HIS A 30 -10.40 1.18 -10.62
N ARG A 31 -11.37 0.35 -10.24
CA ARG A 31 -12.70 0.80 -9.81
C ARG A 31 -12.74 0.60 -8.31
N THR A 32 -13.06 1.68 -7.60
CA THR A 32 -13.27 1.68 -6.16
C THR A 32 -14.74 1.91 -5.92
N VAL A 33 -15.35 1.02 -5.15
CA VAL A 33 -16.75 1.12 -4.72
C VAL A 33 -16.73 1.08 -3.21
N PHE A 34 -17.39 2.04 -2.57
CA PHE A 34 -17.48 2.12 -1.13
C PHE A 34 -18.89 2.58 -0.74
N THR A 35 -19.30 2.20 0.47
CA THR A 35 -20.61 2.57 1.01
C THR A 35 -20.39 3.53 2.16
N GLU A 36 -21.08 4.65 2.14
CA GLU A 36 -21.03 5.68 3.19
C GLU A 36 -22.44 6.21 3.41
N GLU A 37 -22.90 6.31 4.66
CA GLU A 37 -24.26 6.78 5.01
C GLU A 37 -25.40 6.10 4.22
N ASN A 38 -25.38 4.76 4.12
CA ASN A 38 -26.34 3.96 3.34
C ASN A 38 -26.38 4.28 1.83
N ARG A 39 -25.40 5.01 1.30
CA ARG A 39 -25.26 5.31 -0.13
C ARG A 39 -24.05 4.59 -0.71
N VAL A 40 -24.19 4.10 -1.94
CA VAL A 40 -23.12 3.42 -2.66
C VAL A 40 -22.44 4.42 -3.60
N TYR A 41 -21.15 4.65 -3.35
CA TYR A 41 -20.30 5.49 -4.18
C TYR A 41 -19.37 4.64 -5.01
N GLY A 42 -19.13 5.06 -6.25
CA GLY A 42 -18.20 4.38 -7.14
C GLY A 42 -17.41 5.37 -7.98
N TYR A 43 -16.09 5.26 -7.96
CA TYR A 43 -15.23 6.01 -8.86
C TYR A 43 -14.25 5.08 -9.57
N THR A 44 -13.79 5.53 -10.74
CA THR A 44 -12.80 4.81 -11.54
C THR A 44 -11.57 5.66 -11.70
N SER A 45 -10.44 5.15 -11.21
CA SER A 45 -9.14 5.77 -11.36
C SER A 45 -8.40 5.22 -12.57
N TYR A 46 -7.73 6.14 -13.28
CA TYR A 46 -6.84 5.84 -14.40
C TYR A 46 -5.45 6.34 -14.06
N ILE A 47 -4.45 5.47 -14.17
CA ILE A 47 -3.10 5.75 -13.67
C ILE A 47 -2.08 5.40 -14.75
N CYS A 48 -1.15 6.31 -15.01
CA CYS A 48 -0.05 6.07 -15.93
C CYS A 48 1.04 5.17 -15.31
N PRO A 49 1.88 4.51 -16.12
CA PRO A 49 2.89 3.58 -15.61
C PRO A 49 3.88 4.23 -14.63
N LYS A 50 4.28 5.48 -14.90
CA LYS A 50 5.18 6.25 -14.04
C LYS A 50 4.59 6.47 -12.64
N CYS A 51 3.33 6.91 -12.55
CA CYS A 51 2.67 7.17 -11.27
C CYS A 51 2.37 5.88 -10.51
N LYS A 52 2.03 4.79 -11.23
CA LYS A 52 1.88 3.48 -10.60
C LYS A 52 3.18 3.04 -9.93
N TYR A 53 4.29 3.03 -10.67
CA TYR A 53 5.59 2.63 -10.14
C TYR A 53 6.00 3.47 -8.93
N LYS A 54 5.86 4.80 -9.02
CA LYS A 54 6.14 5.69 -7.88
C LYS A 54 5.35 5.33 -6.63
N ARG A 55 4.05 5.00 -6.78
CA ARG A 55 3.21 4.67 -5.62
C ARG A 55 3.58 3.32 -5.02
N GLU A 56 3.84 2.31 -5.85
CA GLU A 56 4.31 0.99 -5.39
C GLU A 56 5.64 1.14 -4.64
N GLN A 57 6.58 1.92 -5.17
CA GLN A 57 7.84 2.23 -4.51
C GLN A 57 7.64 2.97 -3.17
N TRP A 58 6.78 4.00 -3.15
CA TRP A 58 6.47 4.72 -1.91
C TRP A 58 5.85 3.80 -0.86
N HIS A 59 4.92 2.92 -1.26
CA HIS A 59 4.28 1.96 -0.35
C HIS A 59 5.30 0.96 0.20
N LEU A 60 6.20 0.43 -0.64
CA LEU A 60 7.28 -0.44 -0.18
C LEU A 60 8.20 0.28 0.81
N ARG A 61 8.62 1.52 0.53
CA ARG A 61 9.42 2.33 1.45
C ARG A 61 8.69 2.58 2.76
N PHE A 62 7.38 2.83 2.71
CA PHE A 62 6.55 3.00 3.90
C PHE A 62 6.46 1.72 4.73
N LEU A 63 6.26 0.56 4.10
CA LEU A 63 6.28 -0.73 4.81
C LEU A 63 7.64 -0.99 5.45
N ILE A 64 8.72 -0.79 4.71
CA ILE A 64 10.09 -0.92 5.24
C ILE A 64 10.30 0.03 6.41
N PHE A 65 9.86 1.29 6.30
CA PHE A 65 9.93 2.25 7.40
C PHE A 65 9.10 1.80 8.62
N LYS A 66 7.90 1.25 8.40
CA LYS A 66 7.04 0.74 9.47
C LYS A 66 7.67 -0.44 10.20
N HIS A 67 8.30 -1.36 9.47
CA HIS A 67 9.00 -2.52 10.02
C HIS A 67 10.36 -2.18 10.64
N ASN A 68 11.10 -1.24 10.06
CA ASN A 68 12.44 -0.83 10.51
C ASN A 68 12.42 0.25 11.59
N LYS A 69 11.31 0.42 12.34
CA LYS A 69 11.27 1.39 13.45
C LYS A 69 12.25 1.05 14.59
N CYS A 70 12.56 -0.23 14.80
CA CYS A 70 13.63 -0.65 15.69
C CYS A 70 14.84 -1.05 14.85
N THR A 71 15.84 -0.17 14.79
CA THR A 71 17.18 -0.45 14.23
C THR A 71 18.11 -1.11 15.25
N HIS A 72 17.60 -1.45 16.44
CA HIS A 72 18.40 -2.05 17.49
C HIS A 72 18.77 -3.49 17.13
N PRO A 73 19.94 -3.96 17.59
CA PRO A 73 20.36 -5.34 17.40
C PRO A 73 19.28 -6.33 17.83
N LYS A 74 19.20 -7.47 17.13
CA LYS A 74 18.24 -8.55 17.45
C LYS A 74 18.33 -9.05 18.89
N GLU A 75 19.46 -8.83 19.54
CA GLU A 75 19.72 -9.11 20.96
C GLU A 75 18.77 -8.38 21.92
N PHE A 76 18.15 -7.28 21.46
CA PHE A 76 17.20 -6.49 22.23
C PHE A 76 15.74 -6.75 21.85
N ILE A 77 15.46 -7.75 21.02
CA ILE A 77 14.10 -8.18 20.67
C ILE A 77 13.69 -9.28 21.65
N ASP A 78 12.50 -9.14 22.23
CA ASP A 78 11.94 -10.07 23.20
C ASP A 78 10.51 -10.41 22.83
N THR A 79 10.06 -11.62 23.16
CA THR A 79 8.72 -12.10 22.82
C THR A 79 7.81 -11.93 24.01
N LYS A 80 6.69 -11.23 23.83
CA LYS A 80 5.67 -11.14 24.87
C LYS A 80 4.79 -12.39 24.82
N TYR A 81 4.60 -13.02 25.96
CA TYR A 81 3.72 -14.18 26.11
C TYR A 81 2.41 -13.77 26.76
N THR A 82 1.30 -14.30 26.25
CA THR A 82 -0.05 -13.85 26.62
C THR A 82 -0.51 -14.38 27.97
N ASN A 83 0.02 -15.50 28.48
CA ASN A 83 -0.43 -16.13 29.74
C ASN A 83 0.67 -16.98 30.44
N GLU A 84 0.72 -16.96 31.78
CA GLU A 84 1.68 -17.74 32.60
C GLU A 84 1.41 -19.26 32.62
N ARG A 85 0.16 -19.67 32.36
CA ARG A 85 -0.28 -21.08 32.51
C ARG A 85 -0.09 -21.92 31.23
N CYS A 86 -0.01 -21.28 30.07
CA CYS A 86 0.30 -21.90 28.77
C CYS A 86 0.78 -20.78 27.83
N PRO A 87 2.09 -20.47 27.79
CA PRO A 87 2.61 -19.31 27.09
C PRO A 87 2.59 -19.54 25.57
N SER A 88 1.64 -18.91 24.88
CA SER A 88 1.68 -18.72 23.44
C SER A 88 2.41 -17.40 23.11
N PRO A 89 3.32 -17.39 22.12
CA PRO A 89 3.94 -16.14 21.68
C PRO A 89 2.85 -15.23 21.07
N ASP A 90 2.72 -14.01 21.60
CA ASP A 90 1.75 -13.01 21.13
C ASP A 90 2.38 -12.12 20.05
N TYR A 91 3.45 -11.41 20.42
CA TYR A 91 4.24 -10.60 19.48
C TYR A 91 5.66 -10.37 20.00
N ASP A 92 6.57 -10.15 19.06
CA ASP A 92 7.93 -9.72 19.35
C ASP A 92 7.96 -8.20 19.53
N TYR A 93 8.74 -7.71 20.48
CA TYR A 93 8.91 -6.27 20.70
C TYR A 93 10.34 -5.93 21.05
N CYS A 94 10.73 -4.71 20.69
CA CYS A 94 12.07 -4.19 20.95
C CYS A 94 12.15 -3.62 22.37
N ARG A 95 12.95 -4.19 23.27
CA ARG A 95 13.09 -3.75 24.68
C ARG A 95 13.58 -2.29 24.83
N LEU A 96 14.29 -1.78 23.83
CA LEU A 96 14.86 -0.42 23.85
C LEU A 96 13.87 0.67 23.41
N CYS A 97 12.93 0.37 22.51
CA CYS A 97 11.97 1.37 22.02
C CYS A 97 10.50 0.98 22.19
N GLY A 98 10.21 -0.17 22.80
CA GLY A 98 8.85 -0.63 23.13
C GLY A 98 7.95 -0.86 21.93
N THR A 99 8.51 -0.90 20.71
CA THR A 99 7.74 -1.13 19.48
C THR A 99 7.59 -2.63 19.23
N ALA A 100 6.35 -3.05 19.01
CA ALA A 100 6.02 -4.41 18.58
C ALA A 100 6.29 -4.58 17.08
N PHE A 101 6.72 -5.78 16.69
CA PHE A 101 7.05 -6.20 15.32
C PHE A 101 5.89 -6.95 14.65
#